data_AF-A0A8T4SCG5-F1
#
_entry.id   AF-A0A8T4SCG5-F1
#
_cell.length_a   1.000
_cell.length_b   1.000
_cell.length_c   1.000
_cell.angle_alpha   90.00
_cell.angle_beta   90.00
_cell.angle_gamma   90.00
#
_symmetry.space_group_name_H-M   'P 1'
#
loop_
_entity.id
_entity.type
_entity.pdbx_description
1 polymer ?
#
loop_
_entity_poly.entity_id
_entity_poly.type
_entity_poly.pdbx_seq_one_letter_code
_entity_poly.pdbx_strand_id
1 'polypeptide(L)'
;MAKVADRELREIVRITAGLERHSEENDPVLDKQVEKAKSIFSKFHEKYPAITLEISNDIQGLSVRIFLSSGLLESYKAASGIKGLSAIGFNGFDEISAHDQEKIARAEKKISKQVFMTYALDIGTETIVLHWSEKKSMTELIYEIKSLANVHTPQYTLLINCMAKEHGKNIDILSDCYQLGFTDIEDEALYEWEDEFYPKILE
;
A
#
# COMPACT_ATOMS: atom_id res chain seq x y z
N MET A 1 -6.97 -2.84 -18.51
CA MET A 1 -6.37 -1.83 -17.61
C MET A 1 -6.19 -2.38 -16.20
N ALA A 2 -7.26 -2.75 -15.48
CA ALA A 2 -7.14 -3.30 -14.11
C ALA A 2 -6.14 -4.47 -13.97
N LYS A 3 -6.13 -5.43 -14.90
CA LYS A 3 -5.18 -6.56 -14.88
C LYS A 3 -3.71 -6.20 -15.06
N VAL A 4 -3.40 -5.07 -15.70
CA VAL A 4 -2.01 -4.61 -15.90
C VAL A 4 -1.55 -3.85 -14.66
N ALA A 5 -2.39 -2.96 -14.14
CA ALA A 5 -2.15 -2.25 -12.89
C ALA A 5 -1.97 -3.22 -11.70
N ASP A 6 -2.78 -4.28 -11.62
CA ASP A 6 -2.64 -5.34 -10.61
C ASP A 6 -1.25 -6.00 -10.66
N ARG A 7 -0.83 -6.44 -11.86
CA ARG A 7 0.50 -7.04 -12.04
C ARG A 7 1.61 -6.07 -11.68
N GLU A 8 1.53 -4.82 -12.13
CA GLU A 8 2.55 -3.82 -11.81
C GLU A 8 2.61 -3.52 -10.32
N LEU A 9 1.48 -3.44 -9.62
CA LEU A 9 1.45 -3.25 -8.18
C LEU A 9 2.06 -4.45 -7.44
N ARG A 10 1.76 -5.69 -7.85
CA ARG A 10 2.39 -6.90 -7.27
C ARG A 10 3.91 -6.86 -7.39
N GLU A 11 4.40 -6.46 -8.56
CA GLU A 11 5.84 -6.33 -8.81
C GLU A 11 6.47 -5.24 -7.93
N ILE A 12 5.79 -4.11 -7.73
CA ILE A 12 6.23 -3.08 -6.77
C ILE A 12 6.28 -3.62 -5.34
N VAL A 13 5.24 -4.34 -4.90
CA VAL A 13 5.20 -4.95 -3.56
C VAL A 13 6.35 -5.95 -3.39
N ARG A 14 6.64 -6.76 -4.42
CA ARG A 14 7.78 -7.69 -4.43
C ARG A 14 9.12 -6.98 -4.30
N ILE A 15 9.29 -5.87 -5.02
CA ILE A 15 10.49 -5.04 -4.95
C ILE A 15 10.66 -4.46 -3.55
N THR A 16 9.60 -3.91 -2.96
CA THR A 16 9.62 -3.38 -1.59
C THR A 16 10.06 -4.45 -0.59
N ALA A 17 9.41 -5.62 -0.60
CA ALA A 17 9.73 -6.73 0.30
C ALA A 17 11.18 -7.23 0.11
N GLY A 18 11.66 -7.30 -1.13
CA GLY A 18 13.04 -7.65 -1.43
C GLY A 18 14.05 -6.64 -0.87
N LEU A 19 13.82 -5.34 -1.05
CA LEU A 19 14.71 -4.31 -0.51
C LEU A 19 14.78 -4.34 1.02
N GLU A 20 13.63 -4.53 1.69
CA GLU A 20 13.55 -4.64 3.15
C GLU A 20 14.36 -5.86 3.63
N ARG A 21 14.15 -7.03 3.01
CA ARG A 21 14.90 -8.25 3.34
C ARG A 21 16.41 -8.12 3.13
N HIS A 22 16.84 -7.63 1.97
CA HIS A 22 18.27 -7.44 1.68
C HIS A 22 18.91 -6.42 2.64
N SER A 23 18.13 -5.44 3.15
CA SER A 23 18.57 -4.53 4.21
C SER A 23 18.77 -5.24 5.54
N GLU A 24 17.85 -6.12 5.95
CA GLU A 24 18.00 -6.93 7.17
C GLU A 24 19.22 -7.86 7.09
N GLU A 25 19.48 -8.43 5.92
CA GLU A 25 20.59 -9.35 5.65
C GLU A 25 21.95 -8.64 5.46
N ASN A 26 21.97 -7.29 5.44
CA ASN A 26 23.15 -6.47 5.11
C ASN A 26 23.80 -6.87 3.78
N ASP A 27 22.98 -7.12 2.75
CA ASP A 27 23.47 -7.60 1.46
C ASP A 27 24.41 -6.56 0.80
N PRO A 28 25.64 -6.94 0.41
CA PRO A 28 26.58 -6.05 -0.27
C PRO A 28 26.08 -5.47 -1.61
N VAL A 29 25.03 -6.02 -2.23
CA VAL A 29 24.46 -5.48 -3.48
C VAL A 29 23.28 -4.52 -3.27
N LEU A 30 22.86 -4.28 -2.02
CA LEU A 30 21.69 -3.48 -1.67
C LEU A 30 21.72 -2.08 -2.29
N ASP A 31 22.84 -1.37 -2.19
CA ASP A 31 22.97 -0.01 -2.74
C ASP A 31 22.65 0.04 -4.25
N LYS A 32 23.11 -0.96 -5.00
CA LYS A 32 22.84 -1.07 -6.44
C LYS A 32 21.37 -1.38 -6.71
N GLN A 33 20.74 -2.20 -5.89
CA GLN A 33 19.32 -2.52 -5.99
C GLN A 33 18.45 -1.30 -5.65
N VAL A 34 18.82 -0.52 -4.63
CA VAL A 34 18.16 0.72 -4.22
C VAL A 34 18.15 1.73 -5.35
N GLU A 35 19.29 1.98 -6.02
CA GLU A 35 19.35 2.94 -7.13
C GLU A 35 18.48 2.51 -8.32
N LYS A 36 18.45 1.21 -8.65
CA LYS A 36 17.55 0.70 -9.67
C LYS A 36 16.07 0.81 -9.26
N ALA A 37 15.75 0.51 -8.00
CA ALA A 37 14.40 0.63 -7.47
C ALA A 37 13.89 2.07 -7.51
N LYS A 38 14.73 3.07 -7.16
CA LYS A 38 14.38 4.50 -7.31
C LYS A 38 14.00 4.85 -8.76
N SER A 39 14.71 4.30 -9.75
CA SER A 39 14.38 4.49 -11.16
C SER A 39 13.02 3.88 -11.51
N ILE A 40 12.74 2.66 -11.04
CA ILE A 40 11.44 1.99 -11.22
C ILE A 40 10.31 2.77 -10.56
N PHE A 41 10.50 3.22 -9.31
CA PHE A 41 9.52 4.00 -8.56
C PHE A 41 9.23 5.35 -9.23
N SER A 42 10.25 5.99 -9.82
CA SER A 42 10.06 7.22 -10.61
C SER A 42 9.20 6.96 -11.85
N LYS A 43 9.49 5.88 -12.60
CA LYS A 43 8.68 5.46 -13.75
C LYS A 43 7.25 5.07 -13.35
N PHE A 44 7.09 4.44 -12.19
CA PHE A 44 5.80 4.09 -11.62
C PHE A 44 4.97 5.33 -11.32
N HIS A 45 5.55 6.35 -10.70
CA HIS A 45 4.88 7.64 -10.50
C HIS A 45 4.51 8.32 -11.84
N GLU A 46 5.39 8.29 -12.84
CA GLU A 46 5.09 8.85 -14.17
C GLU A 46 3.90 8.16 -14.86
N LYS A 47 3.69 6.88 -14.59
CA LYS A 47 2.55 6.10 -15.11
C LYS A 47 1.31 6.23 -14.23
N TYR A 48 1.47 6.31 -12.91
CA TYR A 48 0.40 6.41 -11.91
C TYR A 48 0.65 7.63 -11.00
N PRO A 49 0.36 8.85 -11.46
CA PRO A 49 0.69 10.08 -10.73
C PRO A 49 0.04 10.21 -9.36
N ALA A 50 -1.04 9.47 -9.11
CA ALA A 50 -1.71 9.40 -7.83
C ALA A 50 -0.88 8.74 -6.71
N ILE A 51 0.20 8.02 -7.06
CA ILE A 51 1.03 7.28 -6.11
C ILE A 51 2.50 7.69 -6.24
N THR A 52 3.14 7.94 -5.10
CA THR A 52 4.58 8.17 -4.99
C THR A 52 5.17 7.16 -4.02
N LEU A 53 6.26 6.51 -4.43
CA LEU A 53 7.03 5.56 -3.63
C LEU A 53 8.36 6.21 -3.24
N GLU A 54 8.74 6.13 -1.97
CA GLU A 54 9.99 6.69 -1.46
C GLU A 54 10.72 5.68 -0.58
N ILE A 55 11.99 5.45 -0.88
CA ILE A 55 12.85 4.62 -0.03
C ILE A 55 13.29 5.49 1.16
N SER A 56 12.97 5.05 2.36
CA SER A 56 13.44 5.60 3.63
C SER A 56 14.49 4.67 4.21
N ASN A 57 15.52 5.22 4.85
CA ASN A 57 16.48 4.44 5.61
C ASN A 57 16.57 5.08 7.00
N ASP A 58 16.14 4.34 8.01
CA ASP A 58 16.16 4.79 9.40
C ASP A 58 16.84 3.74 10.30
N ILE A 59 16.73 3.94 11.61
CA ILE A 59 17.37 3.05 12.61
C ILE A 59 16.82 1.62 12.58
N GLN A 60 15.63 1.39 12.04
CA GLN A 60 15.01 0.08 11.87
C GLN A 60 15.40 -0.59 10.55
N GLY A 61 16.06 0.15 9.66
CA GLY A 61 16.53 -0.33 8.37
C GLY A 61 15.91 0.45 7.21
N LEU A 62 16.04 -0.14 6.03
CA LEU A 62 15.41 0.37 4.81
C LEU A 62 13.93 -0.01 4.81
N SER A 63 13.07 0.95 4.50
CA SER A 63 11.64 0.74 4.23
C SER A 63 11.21 1.50 2.98
N VAL A 64 10.16 1.03 2.31
CA VAL A 64 9.49 1.83 1.28
C VAL A 64 8.27 2.50 1.90
N ARG A 65 8.09 3.78 1.61
CA ARG A 65 6.93 4.58 2.03
C ARG A 65 6.05 4.86 0.84
N ILE A 66 4.73 4.75 1.03
CA ILE A 66 3.74 5.01 0.00
C ILE A 66 2.99 6.29 0.32
N PHE A 67 3.04 7.25 -0.61
CA PHE A 67 2.30 8.48 -0.55
C PHE A 67 1.25 8.54 -1.66
N LEU A 68 0.04 8.91 -1.29
CA LEU A 68 -1.05 9.26 -2.19
C LEU A 68 -0.98 10.77 -2.45
N SER A 69 -0.99 11.16 -3.71
CA SER A 69 -0.91 12.56 -4.14
C SER A 69 -2.10 13.41 -3.68
N SER A 70 -3.20 12.75 -3.28
CA SER A 70 -4.39 13.39 -2.73
C SER A 70 -4.22 13.86 -1.28
N GLY A 71 -5.00 14.89 -0.93
CA GLY A 71 -5.11 15.38 0.45
C GLY A 71 -5.74 14.35 1.38
N LEU A 72 -5.49 14.45 2.69
CA LEU A 72 -5.95 13.46 3.68
C LEU A 72 -7.47 13.21 3.61
N LEU A 73 -8.28 14.26 3.45
CA LEU A 73 -9.74 14.14 3.33
C LEU A 73 -10.16 13.37 2.07
N GLU A 74 -9.48 13.59 0.95
CA GLU A 74 -9.79 12.91 -0.31
C GLU A 74 -9.37 11.45 -0.28
N SER A 75 -8.16 11.18 0.24
CA SER A 75 -7.65 9.82 0.48
C SER A 75 -8.58 9.04 1.41
N TYR A 76 -9.03 9.68 2.49
CA TYR A 76 -10.02 9.12 3.41
C TYR A 76 -11.34 8.78 2.70
N LYS A 77 -11.88 9.69 1.87
CA LYS A 77 -13.12 9.42 1.12
C LYS A 77 -12.96 8.29 0.10
N ALA A 78 -11.78 8.16 -0.50
CA ALA A 78 -11.48 7.05 -1.40
C ALA A 78 -11.45 5.72 -0.63
N ALA A 79 -10.81 5.70 0.54
CA ALA A 79 -10.73 4.52 1.38
C ALA A 79 -12.09 4.15 2.00
N SER A 80 -12.88 5.13 2.47
CA SER A 80 -14.18 4.87 3.10
C SER A 80 -15.23 4.27 2.16
N GLY A 81 -15.01 4.36 0.84
CA GLY A 81 -15.80 3.67 -0.18
C GLY A 81 -15.47 2.18 -0.35
N ILE A 82 -14.42 1.66 0.29
CA ILE A 82 -14.04 0.25 0.23
C ILE A 82 -15.02 -0.59 1.05
N LYS A 83 -15.46 -1.71 0.49
CA LYS A 83 -16.39 -2.63 1.14
C LYS A 83 -15.79 -3.17 2.45
N GLY A 84 -16.63 -3.30 3.47
CA GLY A 84 -16.25 -3.89 4.76
C GLY A 84 -15.90 -2.86 5.83
N LEU A 85 -15.89 -1.57 5.53
CA LEU A 85 -15.65 -0.53 6.53
C LEU A 85 -16.65 -0.65 7.69
N SER A 86 -16.13 -0.90 8.89
CA SER A 86 -16.91 -1.13 10.11
C SER A 86 -16.80 0.04 11.08
N ALA A 87 -15.62 0.67 11.13
CA ALA A 87 -15.37 1.81 12.01
C ALA A 87 -14.32 2.77 11.46
N ILE A 88 -14.39 4.01 11.95
CA ILE A 88 -13.53 5.13 11.61
C ILE A 88 -13.13 5.80 12.91
N GLY A 89 -11.87 6.19 13.03
CA GLY A 89 -11.45 7.05 14.11
C GLY A 89 -10.44 8.10 13.66
N PHE A 90 -10.48 9.23 14.34
CA PHE A 90 -9.70 10.41 13.99
C PHE A 90 -8.59 10.67 15.01
N ASN A 91 -8.70 10.10 16.22
CA ASN A 91 -7.65 10.14 17.24
C ASN A 91 -7.17 8.75 17.68
N GLY A 92 -7.87 7.68 17.29
CA GLY A 92 -7.54 6.29 17.57
C GLY A 92 -8.39 5.33 16.74
N PHE A 93 -8.22 4.02 16.94
CA PHE A 93 -8.99 3.00 16.24
C PHE A 93 -10.43 2.88 16.78
N ASP A 94 -11.35 2.45 15.92
CA ASP A 94 -12.73 2.03 16.28
C ASP A 94 -13.60 3.05 17.04
N GLU A 95 -13.32 4.35 16.89
CA GLU A 95 -14.03 5.40 17.64
C GLU A 95 -15.50 5.58 17.21
N ILE A 96 -15.77 5.53 15.91
CA ILE A 96 -17.07 5.83 15.32
C ILE A 96 -17.45 4.69 14.38
N SER A 97 -18.62 4.08 14.59
CA SER A 97 -19.15 3.09 13.65
C SER A 97 -19.36 3.71 12.27
N ALA A 98 -19.03 2.98 11.21
CA ALA A 98 -19.26 3.37 9.83
C ALA A 98 -20.74 3.62 9.51
N HIS A 99 -21.68 3.12 10.33
CA HIS A 99 -23.11 3.35 10.18
C HIS A 99 -23.59 4.69 10.77
N ASP A 100 -22.79 5.35 11.61
CA ASP A 100 -23.16 6.61 12.26
C ASP A 100 -22.71 7.83 11.42
N GLN A 101 -23.40 8.03 10.29
CA GLN A 101 -23.07 9.04 9.28
C GLN A 101 -23.08 10.48 9.85
N GLU A 102 -23.93 10.76 10.86
CA GLU A 102 -23.95 12.06 11.51
C GLU A 102 -22.69 12.32 12.34
N LYS A 103 -22.22 11.35 13.12
CA LYS A 103 -20.97 11.50 13.88
C LYS A 103 -19.78 11.62 12.95
N ILE A 104 -19.76 10.83 11.87
CA ILE A 104 -18.72 10.90 10.84
C ILE A 104 -18.66 12.31 10.25
N ALA A 105 -19.77 12.86 9.75
CA ALA A 105 -19.79 14.20 9.15
C ALA A 105 -19.35 15.32 10.10
N ARG A 106 -19.56 15.15 11.42
CA ARG A 106 -19.07 16.10 12.44
C ARG A 106 -17.57 15.92 12.69
N ALA A 107 -17.07 14.69 12.66
CA ALA A 107 -15.67 14.38 12.92
C ALA A 107 -14.77 14.67 11.70
N GLU A 108 -15.27 14.48 10.47
CA GLU A 108 -14.60 14.86 9.22
C GLU A 108 -14.15 16.32 9.21
N LYS A 109 -14.93 17.23 9.81
CA LYS A 109 -14.57 18.65 9.92
C LYS A 109 -13.33 18.93 10.76
N LYS A 110 -12.87 17.93 11.52
CA LYS A 110 -11.72 18.01 12.43
C LYS A 110 -10.52 17.18 11.95
N ILE A 111 -10.63 16.52 10.80
CA ILE A 111 -9.53 15.77 10.20
C ILE A 111 -8.37 16.73 9.93
N SER A 112 -7.20 16.43 10.46
CA SER A 112 -6.04 17.33 10.33
C SER A 112 -4.72 16.61 10.15
N LYS A 113 -4.55 15.45 10.77
CA LYS A 113 -3.26 14.74 10.76
C LYS A 113 -3.34 13.27 10.41
N GLN A 114 -4.38 12.57 10.85
CA GLN A 114 -4.49 11.14 10.63
C GLN A 114 -5.93 10.66 10.64
N VAL A 115 -6.17 9.51 10.02
CA VAL A 115 -7.41 8.74 10.11
C VAL A 115 -7.10 7.27 10.19
N PHE A 116 -7.81 6.59 11.07
CA PHE A 116 -7.83 5.15 11.24
C PHE A 116 -9.14 4.61 10.67
N MET A 117 -9.09 3.56 9.86
CA MET A 117 -10.27 2.92 9.31
C MET A 117 -10.14 1.42 9.50
N THR A 118 -11.15 0.83 10.10
CA THR A 118 -11.22 -0.60 10.38
C THR A 118 -12.20 -1.25 9.43
N TYR A 119 -11.80 -2.39 8.87
CA TYR A 119 -12.57 -3.17 7.92
C TYR A 119 -12.82 -4.56 8.48
N ALA A 120 -14.09 -4.96 8.54
CA ALA A 120 -14.49 -6.33 8.77
C ALA A 120 -14.59 -7.05 7.41
N LEU A 121 -13.66 -7.96 7.16
CA LEU A 121 -13.55 -8.76 5.94
C LEU A 121 -13.85 -10.23 6.25
N ASP A 122 -14.06 -11.02 5.20
CA ASP A 122 -14.23 -12.47 5.34
C ASP A 122 -12.96 -13.15 5.88
N ILE A 123 -11.80 -12.48 5.73
CA ILE A 123 -10.46 -12.90 6.19
C ILE A 123 -10.11 -12.44 7.61
N GLY A 124 -11.01 -11.71 8.28
CA GLY A 124 -10.76 -11.10 9.58
C GLY A 124 -10.84 -9.57 9.55
N THR A 125 -10.12 -8.92 10.44
CA THR A 125 -10.14 -7.46 10.58
C THR A 125 -8.85 -6.86 10.05
N GLU A 126 -8.97 -5.86 9.17
CA GLU A 126 -7.85 -5.10 8.62
C GLU A 126 -7.98 -3.62 8.97
N THR A 127 -6.85 -2.91 9.06
CA THR A 127 -6.86 -1.48 9.34
C THR A 127 -6.04 -0.69 8.34
N ILE A 128 -6.61 0.41 7.84
CA ILE A 128 -5.88 1.43 7.11
C ILE A 128 -5.58 2.58 8.07
N VAL A 129 -4.33 3.02 8.08
CA VAL A 129 -3.95 4.29 8.70
C VAL A 129 -3.45 5.24 7.61
N LEU A 130 -4.14 6.38 7.48
CA LEU A 130 -3.75 7.46 6.60
C LEU A 130 -3.18 8.60 7.42
N HIS A 131 -2.01 9.08 7.06
CA HIS A 131 -1.32 10.16 7.75
C HIS A 131 -1.03 11.33 6.79
N TRP A 132 -1.30 12.56 7.21
CA TRP A 132 -0.96 13.74 6.41
C TRP A 132 0.50 14.13 6.61
N SER A 133 1.31 14.01 5.56
CA SER A 133 2.69 14.49 5.55
C SER A 133 2.74 15.96 5.14
N GLU A 134 2.84 16.86 6.12
CA GLU A 134 2.96 18.31 5.86
C GLU A 134 4.16 18.64 4.95
N LYS A 135 5.29 17.94 5.14
CA LYS A 135 6.51 18.14 4.35
C LYS A 135 6.31 17.81 2.87
N LYS A 136 5.56 16.76 2.56
CA LYS A 136 5.31 16.31 1.18
C LYS A 136 4.02 16.90 0.61
N SER A 137 3.16 17.45 1.46
CA SER A 137 1.77 17.82 1.11
C SER A 137 1.03 16.66 0.44
N MET A 138 1.21 15.46 0.99
CA MET A 138 0.64 14.20 0.49
C MET A 138 0.14 13.35 1.66
N THR A 139 -0.78 12.43 1.37
CA THR A 139 -1.24 11.46 2.35
C THR A 139 -0.35 10.24 2.32
N GLU A 140 0.32 9.92 3.42
CA GLU A 140 1.01 8.66 3.60
C GLU A 140 0.01 7.55 3.95
N LEU A 141 0.12 6.41 3.25
CA LEU A 141 -0.49 5.16 3.65
C LEU A 141 0.51 4.45 4.56
N ILE A 142 0.15 4.26 5.82
CA ILE A 142 0.91 3.41 6.74
C ILE A 142 0.44 1.96 6.53
N TYR A 143 1.38 1.06 6.33
CA TYR A 143 1.09 -0.33 6.01
C TYR A 143 2.15 -1.26 6.58
N GLU A 144 1.79 -2.53 6.68
CA GLU A 144 2.74 -3.64 6.78
C GLU A 144 2.81 -4.35 5.44
N ILE A 145 3.98 -4.88 5.07
CA ILE A 145 4.18 -5.51 3.77
C ILE A 145 3.21 -6.68 3.54
N LYS A 146 2.86 -7.41 4.60
CA LYS A 146 1.87 -8.49 4.59
C LYS A 146 0.49 -8.01 4.13
N SER A 147 0.05 -6.85 4.60
CA SER A 147 -1.22 -6.26 4.17
C SER A 147 -1.21 -5.89 2.68
N LEU A 148 -0.08 -5.47 2.11
CA LEU A 148 0.03 -5.18 0.68
C LEU A 148 0.25 -6.41 -0.20
N ALA A 149 0.71 -7.53 0.35
CA ALA A 149 0.86 -8.77 -0.40
C ALA A 149 -0.50 -9.42 -0.72
N ASN A 150 -1.51 -9.20 0.13
CA ASN A 150 -2.84 -9.78 -0.03
C ASN A 150 -3.77 -8.83 -0.81
N VAL A 151 -4.25 -9.29 -1.97
CA VAL A 151 -5.09 -8.48 -2.88
C VAL A 151 -6.50 -8.22 -2.38
N HIS A 152 -6.93 -8.93 -1.34
CA HIS A 152 -8.24 -8.76 -0.71
C HIS A 152 -8.24 -7.72 0.41
N THR A 153 -7.08 -7.12 0.71
CA THR A 153 -6.98 -6.10 1.74
C THR A 153 -7.45 -4.73 1.24
N PRO A 154 -7.92 -3.87 2.15
CA PRO A 154 -8.35 -2.53 1.79
C PRO A 154 -7.16 -1.65 1.37
N GLN A 155 -5.94 -1.89 1.88
CA GLN A 155 -4.72 -1.20 1.47
C GLN A 155 -4.43 -1.46 0.00
N TYR A 156 -4.46 -2.73 -0.44
CA TYR A 156 -4.26 -3.10 -1.83
C TYR A 156 -5.35 -2.50 -2.73
N THR A 157 -6.61 -2.63 -2.30
CA THR A 157 -7.77 -2.08 -3.02
C THR A 157 -7.67 -0.56 -3.18
N LEU A 158 -7.22 0.15 -2.15
CA LEU A 158 -7.03 1.60 -2.19
C LEU A 158 -6.01 1.99 -3.26
N LEU A 159 -4.87 1.31 -3.31
CA LEU A 159 -3.82 1.60 -4.30
C LEU A 159 -4.30 1.33 -5.73
N ILE A 160 -4.98 0.20 -5.98
CA ILE A 160 -5.57 -0.10 -7.29
C ILE A 160 -6.58 0.99 -7.70
N ASN A 161 -7.43 1.44 -6.77
CA ASN A 161 -8.38 2.52 -7.03
C ASN A 161 -7.68 3.84 -7.35
N CYS A 162 -6.58 4.17 -6.67
CA CYS A 162 -5.76 5.34 -6.97
C CYS A 162 -5.11 5.24 -8.36
N MET A 163 -4.54 4.08 -8.71
CA MET A 163 -3.94 3.82 -10.03
C MET A 163 -4.96 3.90 -11.16
N ALA A 164 -6.22 3.50 -10.90
CA ALA A 164 -7.28 3.54 -11.90
C ALA A 164 -7.83 4.94 -12.16
N LYS A 165 -7.72 5.87 -11.19
CA LYS A 165 -8.24 7.24 -11.31
C LYS A 165 -7.37 8.13 -12.19
N GLU A 166 -6.05 7.99 -12.09
CA GLU A 166 -5.11 8.85 -12.82
C GLU A 166 -4.07 7.99 -13.55
N HIS A 167 -4.15 8.01 -14.88
CA HIS A 167 -3.18 7.34 -15.74
C HIS A 167 -2.33 8.38 -16.45
N GLY A 168 -1.03 8.34 -16.18
CA GLY A 168 -0.01 9.15 -16.82
C GLY A 168 0.47 8.51 -18.13
N LYS A 169 1.79 8.51 -18.32
CA LYS A 169 2.43 8.06 -19.56
C LYS A 169 2.29 6.54 -19.74
N ASN A 170 2.28 6.08 -20.98
CA ASN A 170 2.39 4.65 -21.27
C ASN A 170 3.85 4.20 -21.14
N ILE A 171 4.20 3.65 -19.99
CA ILE A 171 5.54 3.16 -19.65
C ILE A 171 5.45 1.66 -19.35
N ASP A 172 6.38 0.88 -19.91
CA ASP A 172 6.54 -0.54 -19.54
C ASP A 172 7.41 -0.62 -18.29
N ILE A 173 6.77 -0.81 -17.13
CA ILE A 173 7.45 -0.92 -15.85
C ILE A 173 7.78 -2.38 -15.55
N LEU A 174 6.98 -3.33 -16.07
CA LEU A 174 7.13 -4.76 -15.77
C LEU A 174 8.49 -5.28 -16.21
N SER A 175 8.96 -4.91 -17.41
CA SER A 175 10.29 -5.30 -17.88
C SER A 175 11.40 -4.83 -16.94
N ASP A 176 11.29 -3.61 -16.41
CA ASP A 176 12.28 -3.05 -15.48
C ASP A 176 12.23 -3.76 -14.12
N CYS A 177 11.03 -4.08 -13.62
CA CYS A 177 10.84 -4.85 -12.39
C CYS A 177 11.49 -6.24 -12.49
N TYR A 178 11.29 -6.95 -13.60
CA TYR A 178 11.89 -8.27 -13.81
C TYR A 178 13.42 -8.23 -13.83
N GLN A 179 14.03 -7.16 -14.36
CA GLN A 179 15.49 -6.99 -14.38
C GLN A 179 16.10 -6.72 -13.00
N LEU A 180 15.29 -6.32 -12.01
CA LEU A 180 15.79 -6.13 -10.65
C LEU A 180 16.07 -7.46 -9.95
N GLY A 181 15.43 -8.55 -10.40
CA GLY A 181 15.80 -9.91 -10.01
C GLY A 181 15.45 -10.28 -8.57
N PHE A 182 14.49 -9.59 -7.94
CA PHE A 182 13.85 -10.11 -6.72
C PHE A 182 12.94 -11.28 -7.13
N THR A 183 13.54 -12.41 -7.49
CA THR A 183 12.87 -13.66 -7.88
C THR A 183 12.64 -14.59 -6.69
N ASP A 184 13.31 -14.32 -5.58
CA ASP A 184 13.40 -15.19 -4.39
C ASP A 184 12.28 -14.93 -3.37
N ILE A 185 11.33 -14.04 -3.70
CA ILE A 185 9.97 -14.27 -3.22
C ILE A 185 9.45 -15.36 -4.16
N GLU A 186 9.88 -16.60 -3.91
CA GLU A 186 9.26 -17.76 -4.51
C GLU A 186 7.76 -17.52 -4.39
N ASP A 187 7.02 -17.84 -5.46
CA ASP A 187 5.57 -17.90 -5.39
C ASP A 187 5.13 -18.65 -4.12
N GLU A 188 5.93 -19.58 -3.59
CA GLU A 188 5.78 -20.22 -2.28
C GLU A 188 5.73 -19.28 -1.07
N ALA A 189 6.44 -18.15 -0.97
CA ALA A 189 6.22 -17.19 0.13
C ALA A 189 4.91 -16.38 -0.03
N LEU A 190 4.37 -16.29 -1.25
CA LEU A 190 3.03 -15.74 -1.49
C LEU A 190 1.93 -16.82 -1.32
N TYR A 191 2.22 -18.09 -1.63
CA TYR A 191 1.31 -19.24 -1.56
C TYR A 191 1.29 -19.91 -0.17
N GLU A 192 2.42 -20.07 0.52
CA GLU A 192 2.50 -20.50 1.92
C GLU A 192 1.83 -19.48 2.84
N TRP A 193 1.88 -18.18 2.51
CA TRP A 193 1.15 -17.15 3.25
C TRP A 193 -0.35 -17.14 2.96
N GLU A 194 -0.79 -17.60 1.79
CA GLU A 194 -2.20 -17.89 1.51
C GLU A 194 -2.67 -19.18 2.24
N ASP A 195 -1.85 -20.23 2.27
CA ASP A 195 -2.19 -21.53 2.89
C ASP A 195 -2.11 -21.49 4.45
N GLU A 196 -1.31 -20.61 5.06
CA GLU A 196 -1.23 -20.45 6.53
C GLU A 196 -2.52 -19.84 7.12
N PHE A 197 -3.25 -19.04 6.34
CA PHE A 197 -4.50 -18.38 6.76
C PHE A 197 -5.76 -19.02 6.13
N TYR A 198 -5.62 -19.77 5.04
CA TYR A 198 -6.68 -20.54 4.41
C TYR A 198 -6.18 -21.93 3.99
N PRO A 199 -6.13 -22.91 4.91
CA PRO A 199 -5.76 -24.26 4.53
C PRO A 199 -6.77 -24.78 3.51
N LYS A 200 -6.31 -25.10 2.30
CA LYS A 200 -7.13 -25.81 1.32
C LYS A 200 -7.59 -27.12 1.95
N ILE A 201 -8.88 -27.23 2.23
CA ILE A 201 -9.50 -28.51 2.54
C ILE A 201 -9.39 -29.31 1.24
N LEU A 202 -8.43 -30.23 1.22
CA LEU A 202 -8.30 -31.22 0.15
C LEU A 202 -9.57 -32.08 0.17
N GLU A 203 -10.40 -31.97 -0.88
CA GLU A 203 -11.47 -32.92 -1.19
C GLU A 203 -10.90 -34.29 -1.60
#